data_AF-A0A0A1H943-F1
#
_entry.id   AF-A0A0A1H943-F1
#
_cell.length_a   1.000
_cell.length_b   1.000
_cell.length_c   1.000
_cell.angle_alpha   90.00
_cell.angle_beta   90.00
_cell.angle_gamma   90.00
#
_symmetry.space_group_name_H-M   'P 1'
#
loop_
_entity.id
_entity.type
_entity.pdbx_description
1 polymer ?
#
loop_
_entity_poly.entity_id
_entity_poly.type
_entity_poly.pdbx_seq_one_letter_code
_entity_poly.pdbx_strand_id
1 'polypeptide(L)'
;MEMEMFTALRSAGVPEDKARAATESVAHEIDRCFRTRTEPLATKGDLAELRSAITELRAATQADIADLRATTQADIADLRATAQADIADLRSTTQADIAALRSTTEAGFADLRSTAHADVASLRSATEGNMAEFRAEVRGEFATIRTEFVDFKAEIIKWVAGLMIAQTAALGVIIKLVH
;
A
#
# COMPACT_ATOMS: atom_id res chain seq x y z
N MET A 1 -96.57 1.67 -7.11
CA MET A 1 -96.24 3.10 -6.96
C MET A 1 -96.96 3.98 -7.97
N GLU A 2 -96.69 3.90 -9.28
CA GLU A 2 -97.41 4.71 -10.28
C GLU A 2 -98.92 4.44 -10.29
N MET A 3 -99.33 3.17 -10.29
CA MET A 3 -100.75 2.79 -10.25
C MET A 3 -101.45 3.25 -8.96
N GLU A 4 -100.76 3.23 -7.82
CA GLU A 4 -101.34 3.65 -6.54
C GLU A 4 -101.52 5.17 -6.49
N MET A 5 -100.53 5.93 -6.95
CA MET A 5 -100.62 7.40 -7.00
C MET A 5 -101.68 7.87 -7.99
N PHE A 6 -101.78 7.21 -9.15
CA PHE A 6 -102.85 7.45 -10.12
C PHE A 6 -104.24 7.18 -9.53
N THR A 7 -104.42 6.05 -8.84
CA THR A 7 -105.70 5.73 -8.17
C THR A 7 -106.04 6.69 -7.04
N ALA A 8 -105.05 7.15 -6.27
CA ALA A 8 -105.23 8.14 -5.22
C ALA A 8 -105.66 9.50 -5.80
N LEU A 9 -105.02 9.97 -6.88
CA LEU A 9 -105.40 11.21 -7.57
C LEU A 9 -106.80 11.14 -8.17
N ARG A 10 -107.18 10.00 -8.74
CA ARG A 10 -108.55 9.75 -9.23
C ARG A 10 -109.57 9.75 -8.09
N SER A 11 -109.25 9.13 -6.95
CA SER A 11 -110.12 9.11 -5.76
C SER A 11 -110.29 10.50 -5.12
N ALA A 12 -109.32 11.40 -5.33
CA ALA A 12 -109.37 12.79 -4.90
C ALA A 12 -110.09 13.73 -5.90
N GLY A 13 -110.68 13.20 -6.97
CA GLY A 13 -111.47 13.95 -7.94
C GLY A 13 -110.69 14.60 -9.08
N VAL A 14 -109.42 14.21 -9.30
CA VAL A 14 -108.60 14.74 -10.41
C VAL A 14 -109.04 14.10 -11.75
N PRO A 15 -109.25 14.88 -12.83
CA PRO A 15 -109.54 14.36 -14.16
C PRO A 15 -108.44 13.40 -14.67
N GLU A 16 -108.83 12.37 -15.43
CA GLU A 16 -107.95 11.31 -15.91
C GLU A 16 -106.64 11.81 -16.50
N ASP A 17 -106.76 12.73 -17.44
CA ASP A 17 -105.64 13.27 -18.23
C ASP A 17 -104.63 13.97 -17.32
N LYS A 18 -105.13 14.68 -16.28
CA LYS A 18 -104.31 15.40 -15.32
C LYS A 18 -103.69 14.47 -14.27
N ALA A 19 -104.43 13.46 -13.81
CA ALA A 19 -103.90 12.45 -12.88
C ALA A 19 -102.78 11.64 -13.54
N ARG A 20 -102.93 11.32 -14.84
CA ARG A 20 -101.91 10.63 -15.63
C ARG A 20 -100.67 11.49 -15.83
N ALA A 21 -100.84 12.73 -16.29
CA ALA A 21 -99.72 13.66 -16.48
C ALA A 21 -98.95 13.95 -15.19
N ALA A 22 -99.63 14.08 -14.05
CA ALA A 22 -98.99 14.27 -12.75
C ALA A 22 -98.20 13.01 -12.31
N THR A 23 -98.74 11.82 -12.58
CA THR A 23 -98.07 10.56 -12.25
C THR A 23 -96.81 10.36 -13.09
N GLU A 24 -96.90 10.61 -14.40
CA GLU A 24 -95.77 10.55 -15.34
C GLU A 24 -94.71 11.62 -15.01
N SER A 25 -95.12 12.83 -14.62
CA SER A 25 -94.18 13.89 -14.21
C SER A 25 -93.42 13.53 -12.93
N VAL A 26 -94.08 12.92 -11.95
CA VAL A 26 -93.43 12.48 -10.70
C VAL A 26 -92.52 11.29 -10.96
N ALA A 27 -92.94 10.33 -11.79
CA ALA A 27 -92.08 9.22 -12.22
C ALA A 27 -90.83 9.72 -12.93
N HIS A 28 -90.98 10.69 -13.84
CA HIS A 28 -89.87 11.34 -14.53
C HIS A 28 -88.93 12.07 -13.55
N GLU A 29 -89.46 12.81 -12.57
CA GLU A 29 -88.63 13.54 -11.61
C GLU A 29 -87.92 12.61 -10.61
N ILE A 30 -88.56 11.49 -10.26
CA ILE A 30 -87.95 10.41 -9.48
C ILE A 30 -86.78 9.81 -10.26
N ASP A 31 -86.98 9.44 -11.53
CA ASP A 31 -85.92 8.86 -12.37
C ASP A 31 -84.77 9.86 -12.61
N ARG A 32 -85.10 11.13 -12.83
CA ARG A 32 -84.13 12.23 -12.93
C ARG A 32 -83.32 12.39 -11.65
N CYS A 33 -83.99 12.40 -10.49
CA CYS A 33 -83.35 12.53 -9.17
C CYS A 33 -82.48 11.33 -8.84
N PHE A 34 -82.90 10.11 -9.19
CA PHE A 34 -82.05 8.93 -9.05
C PHE A 34 -80.82 9.04 -9.94
N ARG A 35 -80.96 9.40 -11.22
CA ARG A 35 -79.83 9.57 -12.14
C ARG A 35 -78.84 10.66 -11.72
N THR A 36 -79.31 11.80 -11.20
CA THR A 36 -78.43 12.89 -10.75
C THR A 36 -77.86 12.66 -9.36
N ARG A 37 -78.58 11.97 -8.46
CA ARG A 37 -78.09 11.64 -7.11
C ARG A 37 -77.20 10.39 -7.10
N THR A 38 -77.30 9.54 -8.12
CA THR A 38 -76.23 8.60 -8.51
C THR A 38 -75.21 9.31 -9.42
N GLU A 39 -74.60 10.38 -8.91
CA GLU A 39 -73.25 10.81 -9.33
C GLU A 39 -72.34 9.56 -9.41
N PRO A 40 -71.25 9.55 -10.21
CA PRO A 40 -70.56 8.33 -10.60
C PRO A 40 -69.93 7.61 -9.40
N LEU A 41 -70.73 6.82 -8.70
CA LEU A 41 -70.33 5.95 -7.62
C LEU A 41 -69.59 4.78 -8.25
N ALA A 42 -68.44 4.43 -7.66
CA ALA A 42 -67.70 3.25 -8.06
C ALA A 42 -68.64 2.04 -8.11
N THR A 43 -68.77 1.47 -9.29
CA THR A 43 -69.57 0.30 -9.56
C THR A 43 -68.89 -0.94 -8.98
N LYS A 44 -69.62 -2.06 -8.93
CA LYS A 44 -69.00 -3.35 -8.60
C LYS A 44 -67.90 -3.75 -9.60
N GLY A 45 -67.97 -3.24 -10.83
CA GLY A 45 -66.93 -3.41 -11.85
C GLY A 45 -65.64 -2.69 -11.46
N ASP A 46 -65.72 -1.42 -11.10
CA ASP A 46 -64.56 -0.61 -10.68
C ASP A 46 -63.87 -1.22 -9.45
N LEU A 47 -64.65 -1.76 -8.52
CA LEU A 47 -64.15 -2.48 -7.34
C LEU A 47 -63.45 -3.80 -7.70
N ALA A 48 -63.94 -4.52 -8.72
CA ALA A 48 -63.31 -5.74 -9.20
C ALA A 48 -61.99 -5.43 -9.94
N GLU A 49 -61.98 -4.37 -10.75
CA GLU A 49 -60.79 -3.89 -11.45
C GLU A 49 -59.71 -3.42 -10.46
N LEU A 50 -60.08 -2.61 -9.46
CA LEU A 50 -59.16 -2.19 -8.41
C LEU A 50 -58.58 -3.39 -7.63
N ARG A 51 -59.39 -4.42 -7.35
CA ARG A 51 -58.90 -5.66 -6.73
C ARG A 51 -57.91 -6.41 -7.61
N SER A 52 -58.15 -6.47 -8.92
CA SER A 52 -57.21 -7.06 -9.88
C SER A 52 -55.90 -6.28 -9.87
N ALA A 53 -55.97 -4.95 -10.03
CA ALA A 53 -54.80 -4.07 -10.03
C ALA A 53 -53.98 -4.18 -8.72
N ILE A 54 -54.64 -4.25 -7.56
CA ILE A 54 -53.95 -4.48 -6.27
C ILE A 54 -53.28 -5.85 -6.22
N THR A 55 -53.91 -6.88 -6.77
CA THR A 55 -53.34 -8.25 -6.78
C THR A 55 -52.14 -8.32 -7.72
N GLU A 56 -52.23 -7.71 -8.89
CA GLU A 56 -51.14 -7.58 -9.86
C GLU A 56 -49.98 -6.78 -9.28
N LEU A 57 -50.25 -5.62 -8.65
CA LEU A 57 -49.22 -4.81 -8.01
C LEU A 57 -48.51 -5.56 -6.87
N ARG A 58 -49.27 -6.34 -6.06
CA ARG A 58 -48.67 -7.18 -5.02
C ARG A 58 -47.77 -8.26 -5.61
N ALA A 59 -48.21 -8.92 -6.69
CA ALA A 59 -47.41 -9.94 -7.36
C ALA A 59 -46.13 -9.34 -7.94
N ALA A 60 -46.23 -8.20 -8.62
CA ALA A 60 -45.07 -7.48 -9.17
C ALA A 60 -44.09 -7.06 -8.05
N THR A 61 -44.59 -6.47 -6.96
CA THR A 61 -43.76 -6.07 -5.82
C THR A 61 -43.05 -7.26 -5.17
N GLN A 62 -43.73 -8.41 -5.06
CA GLN A 62 -43.11 -9.63 -4.53
C GLN A 62 -42.01 -10.17 -5.44
N ALA A 63 -42.22 -10.11 -6.77
CA ALA A 63 -41.20 -10.48 -7.76
C ALA A 63 -39.98 -9.55 -7.66
N ASP A 64 -40.20 -8.23 -7.66
CA ASP A 64 -39.11 -7.24 -7.55
C ASP A 64 -38.29 -7.44 -6.26
N ILE A 65 -38.94 -7.73 -5.13
CA ILE A 65 -38.25 -8.02 -3.86
C ILE A 65 -37.44 -9.32 -3.96
N ALA A 66 -37.96 -10.35 -4.64
CA ALA A 66 -37.25 -11.61 -4.82
C ALA A 66 -36.01 -11.43 -5.71
N ASP A 67 -36.15 -10.69 -6.81
CA ASP A 67 -35.07 -10.39 -7.75
C ASP A 67 -33.99 -9.52 -7.10
N LEU A 68 -34.38 -8.52 -6.31
CA LEU A 68 -33.43 -7.69 -5.57
C LEU A 68 -32.66 -8.49 -4.54
N ARG A 69 -33.32 -9.43 -3.83
CA ARG A 69 -32.65 -10.33 -2.88
C ARG A 69 -31.67 -11.27 -3.59
N ALA A 70 -32.07 -11.83 -4.72
CA ALA A 70 -31.21 -12.71 -5.51
C ALA A 70 -29.97 -11.97 -6.02
N THR A 71 -30.15 -10.79 -6.59
CA THR A 71 -29.05 -9.92 -7.06
C THR A 71 -28.12 -9.55 -5.91
N THR A 72 -28.67 -9.08 -4.78
CA THR A 72 -27.86 -8.71 -3.60
C THR A 72 -27.05 -9.90 -3.07
N GLN A 73 -27.64 -11.10 -3.07
CA GLN A 73 -26.94 -12.29 -2.61
C GLN A 73 -25.81 -12.70 -3.55
N ALA A 74 -26.00 -12.55 -4.87
CA ALA A 74 -24.97 -12.77 -5.87
C ALA A 74 -23.82 -11.76 -5.70
N ASP A 75 -24.13 -10.47 -5.60
CA ASP A 75 -23.13 -9.41 -5.42
C ASP A 75 -22.28 -9.64 -4.14
N ILE A 76 -22.91 -10.05 -3.04
CA ILE A 76 -22.21 -10.39 -1.80
C ILE A 76 -21.29 -11.61 -1.99
N ALA A 77 -21.71 -12.62 -2.76
CA ALA A 77 -20.88 -13.78 -3.04
C ALA A 77 -19.66 -13.42 -3.89
N ASP A 78 -19.87 -12.61 -4.93
CA ASP A 78 -18.81 -12.14 -5.84
C ASP A 78 -17.80 -11.25 -5.11
N LEU A 79 -18.27 -10.33 -4.26
CA LEU A 79 -17.41 -9.50 -3.42
C LEU A 79 -16.59 -10.35 -2.45
N ARG A 80 -17.18 -11.39 -1.85
CA ARG A 80 -16.44 -12.31 -0.97
C ARG A 80 -15.38 -13.10 -1.73
N ALA A 81 -15.70 -13.60 -2.92
CA ALA A 81 -14.75 -14.33 -3.75
C ALA A 81 -13.58 -13.42 -4.17
N THR A 82 -13.88 -12.21 -4.61
CA THR A 82 -12.88 -11.19 -4.97
C THR A 82 -11.97 -10.86 -3.79
N ALA A 83 -12.54 -10.56 -2.62
CA ALA A 83 -11.76 -10.25 -1.43
C ALA A 83 -10.86 -11.43 -0.98
N GLN A 84 -11.32 -12.67 -1.14
CA GLN A 84 -10.50 -13.85 -0.84
C GLN A 84 -9.34 -14.00 -1.82
N ALA A 85 -9.55 -13.75 -3.11
CA ALA A 85 -8.50 -13.75 -4.12
C ALA A 85 -7.45 -12.67 -3.83
N ASP A 86 -7.88 -11.44 -3.56
CA ASP A 86 -6.99 -10.32 -3.24
C ASP A 86 -6.12 -10.61 -2.00
N ILE A 87 -6.71 -11.21 -0.95
CA ILE A 87 -5.99 -11.61 0.25
C ILE A 87 -4.94 -12.69 -0.07
N ALA A 88 -5.27 -13.67 -0.92
CA ALA A 88 -4.35 -14.72 -1.32
C ALA A 88 -3.16 -14.15 -2.12
N ASP A 89 -3.44 -13.24 -3.06
CA ASP A 89 -2.43 -12.59 -3.89
C ASP A 89 -1.51 -11.69 -3.06
N LEU A 90 -2.06 -10.90 -2.13
CA LEU A 90 -1.26 -10.10 -1.19
C LEU A 90 -0.37 -10.98 -0.32
N ARG A 91 -0.89 -12.12 0.16
CA ARG A 91 -0.10 -13.06 0.97
C ARG A 91 1.05 -13.66 0.17
N SER A 92 0.78 -14.07 -1.08
CA SER A 92 1.78 -14.61 -1.99
C SER A 92 2.88 -13.59 -2.28
N THR A 93 2.49 -12.37 -2.65
CA THR A 93 3.41 -11.26 -2.93
C THR A 93 4.28 -10.93 -1.72
N THR A 94 3.66 -10.80 -0.54
CA THR A 94 4.39 -10.53 0.71
C THR A 94 5.40 -11.64 1.03
N GLN A 95 5.05 -12.90 0.81
CA GLN A 95 5.97 -14.02 1.02
C GLN A 95 7.16 -13.98 0.06
N ALA A 96 6.92 -13.64 -1.21
CA ALA A 96 7.97 -13.48 -2.22
C ALA A 96 8.92 -12.32 -1.86
N ASP A 97 8.38 -11.17 -1.44
CA ASP A 97 9.16 -10.01 -1.04
C ASP A 97 10.05 -10.31 0.19
N ILE A 98 9.50 -11.00 1.19
CA ILE A 98 10.28 -11.43 2.37
C ILE A 98 11.42 -12.37 1.96
N ALA A 99 11.18 -13.30 1.03
CA ALA A 99 12.21 -14.21 0.54
C ALA A 99 13.31 -13.45 -0.22
N ALA A 100 12.94 -12.51 -1.08
CA ALA A 100 13.87 -11.67 -1.82
C ALA A 100 14.73 -10.79 -0.90
N LEU A 101 14.13 -10.18 0.13
CA LEU A 101 14.84 -9.39 1.14
C LEU A 101 15.84 -10.24 1.93
N ARG A 102 15.45 -11.45 2.34
CA ARG A 102 16.37 -12.38 3.01
C ARG A 102 17.56 -12.73 2.13
N SER A 103 17.31 -13.13 0.88
CA SER A 103 18.37 -13.47 -0.07
C SER A 103 19.33 -12.29 -0.30
N THR A 104 18.79 -11.08 -0.45
CA THR A 104 19.59 -9.86 -0.64
C THR A 104 20.44 -9.55 0.58
N THR A 105 19.87 -9.71 1.78
CA THR A 105 20.56 -9.51 3.05
C THR A 105 21.69 -10.50 3.24
N GLU A 106 21.46 -11.79 2.97
CA GLU A 106 22.47 -12.84 3.06
C GLU A 106 23.62 -12.60 2.08
N ALA A 107 23.30 -12.24 0.83
CA ALA A 107 24.32 -11.88 -0.17
C ALA A 107 25.15 -10.67 0.29
N GLY A 108 24.50 -9.63 0.83
CA GLY A 108 25.20 -8.45 1.37
C GLY A 108 26.14 -8.79 2.53
N PHE A 109 25.73 -9.67 3.44
CA PHE A 109 26.63 -10.13 4.52
C PHE A 109 27.79 -10.99 4.02
N ALA A 110 27.59 -11.80 2.99
CA ALA A 110 28.66 -12.58 2.38
C ALA A 110 29.69 -11.67 1.71
N ASP A 111 29.23 -10.66 0.97
CA ASP A 111 30.10 -9.68 0.30
C ASP A 111 30.89 -8.83 1.31
N LEU A 112 30.24 -8.33 2.36
CA LEU A 112 30.89 -7.57 3.43
C LEU A 112 31.99 -8.41 4.11
N ARG A 113 31.70 -9.69 4.40
CA ARG A 113 32.68 -10.61 5.00
C ARG A 113 33.86 -10.86 4.08
N SER A 114 33.61 -11.05 2.78
CA SER A 114 34.67 -11.22 1.78
C SER A 114 35.57 -9.99 1.69
N THR A 115 34.97 -8.80 1.60
CA THR A 115 35.68 -7.52 1.57
C THR A 115 36.52 -7.31 2.82
N ALA A 116 35.95 -7.54 4.01
CA ALA A 116 36.68 -7.42 5.27
C ALA A 116 37.89 -8.38 5.35
N HIS A 117 37.75 -9.62 4.85
CA HIS A 117 38.88 -10.55 4.78
C HIS A 117 39.98 -10.06 3.82
N ALA A 118 39.59 -9.53 2.65
CA ALA A 118 40.53 -8.98 1.68
C ALA A 118 41.28 -7.76 2.25
N ASP A 119 40.56 -6.86 2.92
CA ASP A 119 41.15 -5.67 3.56
C ASP A 119 42.15 -6.06 4.66
N VAL A 120 41.80 -7.01 5.52
CA VAL A 120 42.71 -7.52 6.57
C VAL A 120 43.96 -8.16 5.95
N ALA A 121 43.80 -8.95 4.88
CA ALA A 121 44.94 -9.56 4.19
C ALA A 121 45.85 -8.50 3.55
N SER A 122 45.27 -7.48 2.92
CA SER A 122 45.98 -6.35 2.33
C SER A 122 46.76 -5.56 3.39
N LEU A 123 46.11 -5.19 4.50
CA LEU A 123 46.75 -4.48 5.62
C LEU A 123 47.90 -5.29 6.23
N ARG A 124 47.72 -6.61 6.36
CA ARG A 124 48.77 -7.49 6.85
C ARG A 124 49.98 -7.50 5.91
N SER A 125 49.75 -7.67 4.61
CA SER A 125 50.81 -7.64 3.60
C SER A 125 51.55 -6.30 3.59
N ALA A 126 50.82 -5.19 3.67
CA ALA A 126 51.42 -3.85 3.74
C ALA A 126 52.29 -3.69 5.00
N THR A 127 51.80 -4.16 6.15
CA THR A 127 52.55 -4.11 7.41
C THR A 127 53.83 -4.96 7.35
N GLU A 128 53.76 -6.17 6.79
CA GLU A 128 54.91 -7.05 6.60
C GLU A 128 55.95 -6.41 5.66
N GLY A 129 55.50 -5.78 4.57
CA GLY A 129 56.33 -5.01 3.64
C GLY A 129 57.05 -3.83 4.32
N ASN A 130 56.29 -2.97 5.00
CA ASN A 130 56.85 -1.81 5.72
C ASN A 130 57.88 -2.24 6.78
N MET A 131 57.61 -3.34 7.49
CA MET A 131 58.54 -3.88 8.49
C MET A 131 59.82 -4.44 7.83
N ALA A 132 59.72 -5.05 6.65
CA ALA A 132 60.89 -5.51 5.92
C ALA A 132 61.75 -4.33 5.43
N GLU A 133 61.12 -3.29 4.90
CA GLU A 133 61.76 -2.05 4.46
C GLU A 133 62.48 -1.36 5.62
N PHE A 134 61.79 -1.13 6.74
CA PHE A 134 62.38 -0.54 7.95
C PHE A 134 63.60 -1.32 8.45
N ARG A 135 63.52 -2.66 8.47
CA ARG A 135 64.68 -3.49 8.86
C ARG A 135 65.84 -3.40 7.87
N ALA A 136 65.58 -3.17 6.59
CA ALA A 136 66.61 -2.98 5.58
C ALA A 136 67.27 -1.61 5.74
N GLU A 137 66.48 -0.57 5.96
CA GLU A 137 66.94 0.79 6.24
C GLU A 137 67.85 0.83 7.47
N VAL A 138 67.38 0.31 8.61
CA VAL A 138 68.17 0.23 9.85
C VAL A 138 69.49 -0.54 9.65
N ARG A 139 69.46 -1.67 8.92
CA ARG A 139 70.68 -2.42 8.60
C ARG A 139 71.65 -1.63 7.72
N GLY A 140 71.12 -0.88 6.76
CA GLY A 140 71.89 0.03 5.90
C GLY A 140 72.58 1.11 6.73
N GLU A 141 71.84 1.80 7.59
CA GLU A 141 72.39 2.84 8.47
C GLU A 141 73.49 2.29 9.39
N PHE A 142 73.28 1.13 10.01
CA PHE A 142 74.32 0.49 10.83
C PHE A 142 75.58 0.13 10.04
N ALA A 143 75.45 -0.28 8.78
CA ALA A 143 76.59 -0.56 7.91
C ALA A 143 77.36 0.72 7.55
N THR A 144 76.64 1.81 7.26
CA THR A 144 77.23 3.14 7.04
C THR A 144 77.99 3.61 8.27
N ILE A 145 77.37 3.61 9.45
CA ILE A 145 78.02 4.00 10.72
C ILE A 145 79.27 3.16 10.99
N ARG A 146 79.22 1.85 10.73
CA ARG A 146 80.39 0.97 10.91
C ARG A 146 81.53 1.37 9.99
N THR A 147 81.23 1.74 8.75
CA THR A 147 82.22 2.18 7.76
C THR A 147 82.85 3.50 8.19
N GLU A 148 82.02 4.49 8.55
CA GLU A 148 82.46 5.79 9.07
C GLU A 148 83.35 5.64 10.31
N PHE A 149 83.03 4.71 11.22
CA PHE A 149 83.85 4.43 12.39
C PHE A 149 85.22 3.83 12.06
N VAL A 150 85.28 2.95 11.05
CA VAL A 150 86.56 2.39 10.58
C VAL A 150 87.41 3.48 9.93
N ASP A 151 86.80 4.34 9.12
CA ASP A 151 87.49 5.46 8.47
C ASP A 151 88.02 6.45 9.53
N PHE A 152 87.20 6.80 10.51
CA PHE A 152 87.60 7.64 11.65
C PHE A 152 88.78 7.03 12.43
N LYS A 153 88.74 5.72 12.71
CA LYS A 153 89.87 5.00 13.33
C LYS A 153 91.14 5.10 12.49
N ALA A 154 91.04 4.91 11.18
CA ALA A 154 92.17 5.01 10.27
C ALA A 154 92.75 6.43 10.24
N GLU A 155 91.90 7.45 10.25
CA GLU A 155 92.32 8.86 10.35
C GLU A 155 93.06 9.14 11.66
N ILE A 156 92.55 8.69 12.81
CA ILE A 156 93.24 8.82 14.09
C ILE A 156 94.62 8.17 14.03
N ILE A 157 94.73 6.94 13.49
CA ILE A 157 96.01 6.24 13.38
C ILE A 157 97.02 7.04 12.55
N LYS A 158 96.58 7.60 11.40
CA LYS A 158 97.42 8.45 10.56
C LYS A 158 97.90 9.70 11.32
N TRP A 159 97.01 10.39 12.04
CA TRP A 159 97.36 11.56 12.86
C TRP A 159 98.33 11.23 13.99
N VAL A 160 98.09 10.16 14.74
CA VAL A 160 98.97 9.72 15.84
C VAL A 160 100.34 9.32 15.32
N ALA A 161 100.41 8.56 14.21
CA ALA A 161 101.69 8.20 13.59
C ALA A 161 102.48 9.45 13.16
N GLY A 162 101.81 10.43 12.54
CA GLY A 162 102.42 11.71 12.17
C GLY A 162 102.97 12.48 13.37
N LEU A 163 102.20 12.54 14.48
CA LEU A 163 102.63 13.17 15.72
C LEU A 163 103.88 12.49 16.31
N MET A 164 103.91 11.15 16.35
CA MET A 164 105.07 10.40 16.87
C MET A 164 106.34 10.64 16.03
N ILE A 165 106.20 10.72 14.71
CA ILE A 165 107.32 11.06 13.82
C ILE A 165 107.82 12.49 14.09
N ALA A 166 106.91 13.46 14.29
CA ALA A 166 107.29 14.82 14.64
C ALA A 166 107.97 14.92 16.02
N GLN A 167 107.48 14.21 17.03
CA GLN A 167 108.07 14.16 18.38
C GLN A 167 109.48 13.56 18.36
N THR A 168 109.68 12.45 17.63
CA THR A 168 110.99 11.81 17.51
C THR A 168 112.00 12.71 16.77
N ALA A 169 111.57 13.40 15.71
CA ALA A 169 112.39 14.39 15.03
C ALA A 169 112.78 15.56 15.95
N ALA A 170 111.82 16.10 16.74
CA ALA A 170 112.07 17.19 17.68
C ALA A 170 113.06 16.79 18.79
N LEU A 171 112.91 15.60 19.38
CA LEU A 171 113.85 15.08 20.39
C LEU A 171 115.28 14.94 19.81
N GLY A 172 115.42 14.45 18.58
CA GLY A 172 116.71 14.35 17.90
C GLY A 172 117.40 15.72 17.72
N VAL A 173 116.62 16.76 17.40
CA VAL A 173 117.13 18.14 17.30
C VAL A 173 117.56 18.67 18.67
N ILE A 174 116.77 18.45 19.73
CA ILE A 174 117.11 18.88 21.10
C ILE A 174 118.40 18.21 21.58
N ILE A 175 118.57 16.90 21.36
CA ILE A 175 119.79 16.16 21.72
C ILE A 175 121.02 16.79 21.04
N LYS A 176 120.90 17.16 19.76
CA LYS A 176 121.99 17.81 19.00
C LYS A 176 122.30 19.25 19.45
N LEU A 177 121.38 19.92 20.14
CA LEU A 177 121.60 21.27 20.69
C LEU A 177 122.23 21.26 22.10
N VAL A 178 122.13 20.14 22.82
CA VAL A 178 122.60 19.99 24.21
C VAL A 178 123.98 19.30 24.31
N HIS A 179 124.46 18.64 23.25
CA HIS A 179 125.83 18.15 23.09
C HIS A 179 126.61 19.01 22.10
#